data_AF-A0A7Y8J2L1-F1
#
_entry.id   AF-A0A7Y8J2L1-F1
#
_cell.length_a   1.000
_cell.length_b   1.000
_cell.length_c   1.000
_cell.angle_alpha   90.00
_cell.angle_beta   90.00
_cell.angle_gamma   90.00
#
_symmetry.space_group_name_H-M   'P 1'
#
loop_
_entity.id
_entity.type
_entity.pdbx_description
1 polymer ?
#
loop_
_entity_poly.entity_id
_entity_poly.type
_entity_poly.pdbx_seq_one_letter_code
_entity_poly.pdbx_strand_id
1 'polypeptide(L)'
;MRIIGILLFQEACVCDMQRVLGLAQPLLSRHLAYLRSAGLIRDRRVGTRIYCSLALEGEVGRALREFLQTIMPHFGPFHEDALRMKAHVERSGWMRRGVSDSAQSENRRSGKEGDNEDQSSSVQL
;
A
#
# COMPACT_ATOMS: atom_id res chain seq x y z
N MET A 1 -1.14 16.49 6.47
CA MET A 1 0.06 15.63 6.63
C MET A 1 -0.15 14.40 7.53
N ARG A 2 -1.10 14.38 8.48
CA ARG A 2 -1.33 13.22 9.39
C ARG A 2 -1.56 11.87 8.67
N ILE A 3 -2.32 11.87 7.57
CA ILE A 3 -2.59 10.66 6.76
C ILE A 3 -1.28 10.08 6.17
N ILE A 4 -0.45 10.92 5.55
CA ILE A 4 0.86 10.49 5.04
C ILE A 4 1.70 9.92 6.17
N GLY A 5 1.65 10.54 7.35
CA GLY A 5 2.36 10.03 8.53
C GLY A 5 1.97 8.61 8.91
N ILE A 6 0.67 8.32 8.99
CA ILE A 6 0.18 6.96 9.22
C ILE A 6 0.68 6.00 8.12
N LEU A 7 0.55 6.40 6.86
CA LEU A 7 0.91 5.56 5.71
C LEU A 7 2.43 5.35 5.56
N LEU A 8 3.24 6.25 6.13
CA LEU A 8 4.69 6.13 6.21
C LEU A 8 5.12 5.08 7.23
N PHE A 9 4.34 4.92 8.29
CA PHE A 9 4.56 3.88 9.30
C PHE A 9 4.10 2.51 8.79
N GLN A 10 2.89 2.41 8.23
CA GLN A 10 2.35 1.17 7.67
C GLN A 10 1.17 1.39 6.73
N GLU A 11 0.83 0.37 5.94
CA GLU A 11 -0.46 0.32 5.24
C GLU A 11 -1.62 0.34 6.25
N ALA A 12 -2.72 1.07 5.95
CA ALA A 12 -3.85 1.20 6.86
C ALA A 12 -5.21 1.16 6.14
N CYS A 13 -6.24 0.61 6.81
CA CYS A 13 -7.63 0.71 6.36
C CYS A 13 -8.11 2.16 6.45
N VAL A 14 -8.95 2.59 5.49
CA VAL A 14 -9.68 3.88 5.59
C VAL A 14 -10.48 3.96 6.89
N CYS A 15 -11.13 2.87 7.28
CA CYS A 15 -11.91 2.75 8.50
C CYS A 15 -11.08 2.92 9.78
N ASP A 16 -9.84 2.43 9.79
CA ASP A 16 -8.95 2.52 10.93
C ASP A 16 -8.32 3.92 11.01
N MET A 17 -7.94 4.50 9.86
CA MET A 17 -7.50 5.89 9.78
C MET A 17 -8.58 6.85 10.27
N GLN A 18 -9.85 6.63 9.92
CA GLN A 18 -10.97 7.44 10.39
C GLN A 18 -11.06 7.45 11.92
N ARG A 19 -10.98 6.27 12.54
CA ARG A 19 -11.03 6.12 14.01
C ARG A 19 -9.83 6.74 14.69
N VAL A 20 -8.62 6.45 14.20
CA VAL A 20 -7.37 6.89 14.82
C VAL A 20 -7.16 8.39 14.70
N LEU A 21 -7.47 8.96 13.53
CA LEU A 21 -7.26 10.38 13.28
C LEU A 21 -8.41 11.25 13.80
N GLY A 22 -9.56 10.65 14.14
CA GLY A 22 -10.77 11.36 14.58
C GLY A 22 -11.38 12.22 13.47
N LEU A 23 -11.13 11.88 12.19
CA LEU A 23 -11.61 12.66 11.05
C LEU A 23 -12.97 12.15 10.59
N ALA A 24 -13.82 13.07 10.13
CA ALA A 24 -15.05 12.69 9.44
C ALA A 24 -14.72 11.95 8.13
N GLN A 25 -15.50 10.92 7.81
CA GLN A 25 -15.31 10.10 6.61
C GLN A 25 -15.24 10.92 5.30
N PRO A 26 -16.10 11.93 5.06
CA PRO A 26 -16.03 12.73 3.82
C PRO A 26 -14.70 13.48 3.69
N LEU A 27 -14.17 14.00 4.80
CA LEU A 27 -12.90 14.72 4.83
C LEU A 27 -11.73 13.77 4.53
N LEU A 28 -11.71 12.60 5.18
CA LEU A 28 -10.70 11.58 4.96
C LEU A 28 -10.71 11.08 3.51
N SER A 29 -11.89 10.77 2.98
CA SER A 29 -12.06 10.32 1.59
C SER A 29 -11.54 11.36 0.60
N ARG A 30 -11.87 12.65 0.79
CA ARG A 30 -11.38 13.74 -0.05
C ARG A 30 -9.84 13.82 -0.04
N HIS A 31 -9.21 13.72 1.13
CA HIS A 31 -7.75 13.71 1.20
C HIS A 31 -7.12 12.51 0.49
N LEU A 32 -7.69 11.31 0.66
CA LEU A 32 -7.21 10.11 -0.03
C LEU A 32 -7.40 10.22 -1.55
N ALA A 33 -8.47 10.84 -2.01
CA ALA A 33 -8.68 11.10 -3.44
C ALA A 33 -7.57 12.01 -4.01
N TYR A 34 -7.24 13.10 -3.32
CA TYR A 34 -6.14 13.99 -3.75
C TYR A 34 -4.77 13.31 -3.75
N LEU A 35 -4.47 12.52 -2.70
CA LEU A 35 -3.20 11.79 -2.64
C LEU A 35 -3.10 10.75 -3.76
N ARG A 36 -4.22 10.12 -4.11
CA ARG A 36 -4.28 9.13 -5.20
C ARG A 36 -4.12 9.79 -6.56
N SER A 37 -4.80 10.91 -6.81
CA SER A 37 -4.63 11.65 -8.07
C SER A 37 -3.21 12.19 -8.24
N ALA A 38 -2.52 12.49 -7.13
CA ALA A 38 -1.12 12.87 -7.14
C ALA A 38 -0.14 11.68 -7.27
N GLY A 39 -0.64 10.44 -7.33
CA GLY A 39 0.19 9.24 -7.41
C GLY A 39 0.98 8.92 -6.13
N LEU A 40 0.66 9.55 -5.00
CA LEU A 40 1.41 9.38 -3.74
C LEU A 40 0.95 8.17 -2.92
N ILE A 41 -0.25 7.65 -3.21
CA ILE A 41 -0.78 6.45 -2.56
C ILE A 41 -1.34 5.48 -3.58
N ARG A 42 -1.34 4.20 -3.21
CA ARG A 42 -2.14 3.15 -3.84
C ARG A 42 -3.12 2.59 -2.84
N ASP A 43 -4.14 1.94 -3.34
CA ASP A 43 -5.08 1.20 -2.52
C ASP A 43 -5.33 -0.21 -3.02
N ARG A 44 -5.75 -1.07 -2.09
CA ARG A 44 -6.19 -2.43 -2.37
C ARG A 44 -7.44 -2.73 -1.59
N ARG A 45 -8.31 -3.56 -2.16
CA ARG A 45 -9.56 -3.98 -1.51
C ARG A 45 -9.40 -5.39 -0.95
N VAL A 46 -9.78 -5.56 0.32
CA VAL A 46 -9.82 -6.86 1.01
C VAL A 46 -11.22 -7.05 1.59
N GLY A 47 -12.04 -7.83 0.88
CA GLY A 47 -13.46 -7.95 1.19
C GLY A 47 -14.17 -6.59 1.08
N THR A 48 -14.73 -6.12 2.19
CA THR A 48 -15.41 -4.82 2.29
C THR A 48 -14.50 -3.66 2.68
N ARG A 49 -13.22 -3.93 2.98
CA ARG A 49 -12.27 -2.93 3.46
C ARG A 49 -11.36 -2.45 2.35
N ILE A 50 -11.03 -1.16 2.38
CA ILE A 50 -10.06 -0.52 1.48
C ILE A 50 -8.83 -0.15 2.30
N TYR A 51 -7.68 -0.65 1.88
CA TYR A 51 -6.37 -0.40 2.46
C TYR A 51 -5.59 0.54 1.58
N CYS A 52 -4.90 1.51 2.17
CA CYS A 52 -4.05 2.45 1.45
C CYS A 52 -2.61 2.30 1.91
N SER A 53 -1.66 2.42 0.98
CA SER A 53 -0.22 2.43 1.20
C SER A 53 0.44 3.54 0.38
N LEU A 54 1.64 3.97 0.80
CA LEU A 54 2.42 4.94 0.03
C LEU A 54 2.92 4.32 -1.29
N ALA A 55 2.83 5.10 -2.36
CA ALA A 55 3.33 4.78 -3.69
C ALA A 55 4.61 5.57 -3.96
N LEU A 56 5.69 5.18 -3.25
CA LEU A 56 6.97 5.88 -3.28
C LEU A 56 8.08 4.95 -3.78
N GLU A 57 7.97 4.55 -5.05
CA GLU A 57 8.94 3.69 -5.76
C GLU A 57 9.91 4.52 -6.61
N GLY A 58 10.95 3.87 -7.12
CA GLY A 58 11.98 4.53 -7.90
C GLY A 58 12.90 5.42 -7.05
N GLU A 59 13.83 6.08 -7.72
CA GLU A 59 14.83 6.94 -7.07
C GLU A 59 14.19 8.15 -6.38
N VAL A 60 13.30 8.86 -7.10
CA VAL A 60 12.58 10.03 -6.56
C VAL A 60 11.67 9.64 -5.40
N GLY A 61 10.94 8.52 -5.51
CA GLY A 61 10.06 8.05 -4.44
C GLY A 61 10.85 7.66 -3.18
N ARG A 62 12.01 7.01 -3.36
CA ARG A 62 12.90 6.68 -2.23
C ARG A 62 13.42 7.94 -1.55
N ALA A 63 13.91 8.92 -2.31
CA ALA A 63 14.36 10.20 -1.76
C ALA A 63 13.25 10.94 -1.00
N LEU A 64 12.03 10.96 -1.55
CA LEU A 64 10.88 11.56 -0.88
C LEU A 64 10.52 10.81 0.40
N ARG A 65 10.57 9.47 0.40
CA ARG A 65 10.34 8.66 1.60
C ARG A 65 11.35 8.99 2.69
N GLU A 66 12.63 9.02 2.35
CA GLU A 66 13.70 9.36 3.30
C GLU A 66 13.49 10.76 3.88
N PHE A 67 13.24 11.75 3.02
CA PHE A 67 12.92 13.11 3.45
C PHE A 67 11.73 13.16 4.41
N LEU A 68 10.63 12.47 4.08
CA LEU A 68 9.46 12.39 4.96
C LEU A 68 9.81 11.70 6.29
N GLN A 69 10.61 10.64 6.28
CA GLN A 69 11.04 9.96 7.51
C GLN A 69 11.91 10.85 8.39
N THR A 70 12.71 11.73 7.81
CA THR A 70 13.50 12.72 8.56
C THR A 70 12.63 13.82 9.14
N ILE A 71 11.70 14.38 8.36
CA ILE A 71 10.94 15.57 8.78
C ILE A 71 9.72 15.20 9.65
N MET A 72 9.05 14.08 9.39
CA MET A 72 7.80 13.72 10.07
C MET A 72 7.89 13.59 11.60
N PRO A 73 8.98 13.07 12.20
CA PRO A 73 9.17 13.05 13.66
C PRO A 73 9.14 14.43 14.33
N HIS A 74 9.42 15.50 13.59
CA HIS A 74 9.37 16.87 14.10
C HIS A 74 7.96 17.47 14.13
N PHE A 75 6.97 16.79 13.55
CA PHE A 75 5.57 17.20 13.66
C PHE A 75 4.90 16.48 14.83
N GLY A 76 4.54 17.22 15.89
CA GLY A 76 3.97 16.66 17.13
C GLY A 76 2.86 15.60 16.93
N PRO A 77 1.84 15.81 16.09
CA PRO A 77 0.77 14.83 15.90
C PRO A 77 1.22 13.50 15.29
N PHE A 78 2.36 13.44 14.60
CA PHE A 78 2.83 12.24 13.93
C PHE A 78 3.11 11.11 14.92
N HIS A 79 3.88 11.40 15.97
CA HIS A 79 4.28 10.39 16.94
C HIS A 79 3.05 9.81 17.67
N GLU A 80 2.14 10.69 18.10
CA GLU A 80 0.90 10.28 18.75
C GLU A 80 0.01 9.43 17.83
N ASP A 81 -0.13 9.83 16.56
CA ASP A 81 -0.96 9.10 15.59
C ASP A 81 -0.40 7.71 15.28
N ALA A 82 0.92 7.60 15.15
CA ALA A 82 1.58 6.31 14.96
C ALA A 82 1.36 5.38 16.16
N LEU A 83 1.48 5.91 17.39
CA LEU A 83 1.20 5.15 18.62
C LEU A 83 -0.26 4.73 18.72
N ARG A 84 -1.20 5.66 18.47
CA ARG A 84 -2.64 5.37 18.45
C ARG A 84 -2.98 4.29 17.41
N MET A 85 -2.35 4.35 16.24
CA MET A 85 -2.53 3.36 15.18
C MET A 85 -2.01 1.98 15.59
N LYS A 86 -0.79 1.90 16.13
CA LYS A 86 -0.20 0.65 16.61
C LYS A 86 -1.11 -0.04 17.65
N ALA A 87 -1.55 0.71 18.66
CA ALA A 87 -2.45 0.21 19.70
C ALA A 87 -3.83 -0.21 19.14
N HIS A 88 -4.35 0.51 18.14
CA HIS A 88 -5.61 0.15 17.47
C HIS A 88 -5.48 -1.17 16.69
N VAL A 89 -4.40 -1.32 15.93
CA VAL A 89 -4.13 -2.53 15.13
C VAL A 89 -3.96 -3.76 16.03
N GLU A 90 -3.17 -3.64 17.11
CA GLU A 90 -2.95 -4.72 18.08
C GLU A 90 -4.27 -5.21 18.71
N ARG A 91 -5.14 -4.28 19.14
CA ARG A 91 -6.46 -4.62 19.71
C ARG A 91 -7.41 -5.25 18.70
N SER A 92 -7.32 -4.86 17.43
CA SER A 92 -8.22 -5.35 16.37
C SER A 92 -7.86 -6.73 15.83
N GLY A 93 -6.71 -7.31 16.23
CA GLY A 93 -6.27 -8.66 15.84
C GLY A 93 -5.97 -8.83 14.35
N TRP A 94 -5.91 -7.73 13.58
CA TRP A 94 -5.85 -7.77 12.11
C TRP A 94 -4.44 -7.95 11.54
N MET A 95 -3.39 -7.82 12.37
CA MET A 95 -1.98 -7.87 11.95
C MET A 95 -1.49 -9.28 11.50
N ARG A 96 -2.31 -10.34 11.58
CA ARG A 96 -1.89 -11.72 11.24
C ARG A 96 -2.26 -12.21 9.83
N ARG A 97 -2.99 -11.47 8.99
CA ARG A 97 -3.56 -12.04 7.74
C ARG A 97 -3.39 -11.24 6.44
N GLY A 98 -2.60 -10.16 6.40
CA GLY A 98 -2.74 -9.18 5.31
C GLY A 98 -1.51 -8.73 4.55
N VAL A 99 -0.29 -9.09 4.96
CA VAL A 99 0.95 -8.59 4.33
C VAL A 99 1.75 -9.70 3.63
N SER A 100 1.56 -10.98 3.98
CA SER A 100 2.31 -12.10 3.41
C SER A 100 1.69 -12.76 2.18
N ASP A 101 0.37 -12.68 1.96
CA ASP A 101 -0.30 -13.46 0.90
C ASP A 101 -0.20 -12.83 -0.50
N SER A 102 0.05 -11.52 -0.59
CA SER A 102 0.18 -10.84 -1.88
C SER A 102 1.55 -11.03 -2.55
N ALA A 103 2.57 -11.50 -1.83
CA ALA A 103 3.86 -11.83 -2.45
C ALA A 103 3.84 -13.17 -3.21
N GLN A 104 2.78 -13.97 -3.09
CA GLN A 104 2.67 -15.29 -3.75
C GLN A 104 1.57 -15.40 -4.82
N SER A 105 0.64 -14.45 -4.91
CA SER A 105 -0.47 -14.54 -5.88
C SER A 105 -0.18 -13.91 -7.25
N GLU A 106 0.86 -13.07 -7.38
CA GLU A 106 1.30 -12.52 -8.68
C GLU A 106 2.24 -13.45 -9.46
N ASN A 107 2.72 -14.55 -8.86
CA ASN A 107 3.56 -15.55 -9.55
C ASN A 107 2.77 -16.74 -10.14
N ARG A 108 1.43 -16.68 -10.19
CA ARG A 108 0.57 -17.77 -10.73
C ARG A 108 -0.19 -17.42 -12.02
N ARG A 109 0.09 -16.28 -12.65
CA ARG A 109 -0.49 -15.91 -13.96
C ARG A 109 0.45 -16.05 -15.16
N SER A 110 1.64 -16.63 -14.99
CA SER A 110 2.43 -17.18 -16.11
C SER A 110 2.30 -18.70 -16.15
N GLY A 111 1.07 -19.16 -16.39
CA GLY A 111 0.79 -20.57 -16.69
C GLY A 111 0.92 -20.80 -18.18
N LYS A 112 1.97 -21.53 -18.56
CA LYS A 112 2.06 -22.52 -19.64
C LYS A 112 1.00 -22.42 -20.77
N GLU A 113 1.49 -22.13 -21.96
CA GLU A 113 1.04 -22.80 -23.18
C GLU A 113 2.29 -23.48 -23.74
N GLY A 114 2.36 -24.80 -23.57
CA GLY A 114 3.44 -25.63 -24.09
C GLY A 114 3.09 -26.13 -25.48
N ASP A 115 4.13 -26.20 -26.31
CA ASP A 115 4.52 -27.29 -27.23
C ASP A 115 3.38 -27.91 -28.07
N ASN A 116 3.44 -28.01 -29.40
CA ASN A 116 4.52 -28.47 -30.26
C ASN A 116 3.95 -28.54 -31.68
N GLU A 117 4.69 -28.18 -32.74
CA GLU A 117 4.55 -28.80 -34.07
C GLU A 117 5.74 -28.43 -34.98
N ASP A 118 6.73 -29.31 -34.93
CA ASP A 118 7.28 -30.04 -36.08
C ASP A 118 7.60 -29.24 -37.37
N GLN A 119 8.87 -28.92 -37.56
CA GLN A 119 9.42 -28.62 -38.89
C GLN A 119 10.58 -29.56 -39.17
N SER A 120 10.22 -30.77 -39.60
CA SER A 120 11.06 -31.59 -40.45
C SER A 120 10.75 -31.22 -41.90
N SER A 121 11.69 -30.56 -42.58
CA SER A 121 11.79 -30.56 -44.03
C SER A 121 13.22 -30.26 -44.46
N SER A 122 13.98 -31.33 -44.64
CA SER A 122 15.12 -31.40 -45.55
C SER A 122 14.64 -31.13 -46.98
N VAL A 123 15.17 -30.10 -47.66
CA VAL A 123 15.41 -30.14 -49.12
C VAL A 123 16.66 -29.32 -49.44
N GLN A 124 17.46 -29.89 -50.33
CA GLN A 124 18.76 -29.50 -50.83
C GLN A 124 18.75 -28.23 -51.69
N LEU A 125 19.88 -27.52 -51.71
CA LEU A 125 20.66 -27.16 -52.91
C LEU A 125 22.07 -26.70 -52.50
#